data_AF-A0A2D5XUB9-F1
#
_entry.id   AF-A0A2D5XUB9-F1
#
_cell.length_a   1.000
_cell.length_b   1.000
_cell.length_c   1.000
_cell.angle_alpha   90.00
_cell.angle_beta   90.00
_cell.angle_gamma   90.00
#
_symmetry.space_group_name_H-M   'P 1'
#
loop_
_entity.id
_entity.type
_entity.pdbx_description
1 polymer ?
#
loop_
_entity_poly.entity_id
_entity_poly.type
_entity_poly.pdbx_seq_one_letter_code
_entity_poly.pdbx_strand_id
1 'polypeptide(L)'
;YHGTELLLFGAYRGMPGDDLILEVRGPSTDLLQRRKEQKAGIWVNVETVKWMAVPSFYHLFSTRPLTEIAGSKALGDARIGADTLGLRMAQAAGGTNGQGADDDSVIGAPVAGTAAQTEGLARNMTRMGLWGTKSNAVATQQDMLFRTALSLPSNVPPGAYVIRVLHFRDGVAINESKTDMNVRKAGLSALIYRFAHDYSLFYGLFAIAFAVASGWLAAVAFRRA
;
A
#
# COMPACT_ATOMS: atom_id res chain seq x y z
N TYR A 1 5.83 -4.50 -13.26
CA TYR A 1 4.70 -3.56 -13.17
C TYR A 1 5.30 -2.20 -12.92
N HIS A 2 5.12 -1.23 -13.83
CA HIS A 2 5.44 0.16 -13.54
C HIS A 2 4.22 0.72 -12.80
N GLY A 3 4.40 1.46 -11.70
CA GLY A 3 3.28 1.98 -10.89
C GLY A 3 2.23 2.71 -11.72
N THR A 4 1.08 3.00 -11.12
CA THR A 4 -0.05 3.64 -11.82
C THR A 4 -0.42 4.93 -11.11
N GLU A 5 -0.82 5.94 -11.88
CA GLU A 5 -1.39 7.17 -11.34
C GLU A 5 -2.89 7.20 -11.63
N LEU A 6 -3.67 7.51 -10.61
CA LEU A 6 -5.13 7.57 -10.65
C LEU A 6 -5.57 8.98 -10.28
N LEU A 7 -6.49 9.54 -11.06
CA LEU A 7 -7.12 10.80 -10.71
C LEU A 7 -8.38 10.50 -9.89
N LEU A 8 -8.39 10.92 -8.63
CA LEU A 8 -9.57 10.90 -7.78
C LEU A 8 -10.28 12.25 -7.92
N PHE A 9 -11.58 12.22 -8.16
CA PHE A 9 -12.41 13.42 -8.21
C PHE A 9 -13.78 13.14 -7.59
N GLY A 10 -14.43 14.19 -7.14
CA GLY A 10 -15.76 14.11 -6.56
C GLY A 10 -16.38 15.47 -6.36
N ALA A 11 -17.65 15.46 -5.96
CA ALA A 11 -18.38 16.65 -5.61
C ALA A 11 -18.60 16.72 -4.10
N TYR A 12 -18.60 17.93 -3.55
CA TYR A 12 -18.95 18.23 -2.18
C TYR A 12 -19.79 19.52 -2.15
N ARG A 13 -20.41 19.83 -1.00
CA ARG A 13 -21.15 21.09 -0.81
C ARG A 13 -20.37 21.97 0.16
N GLY A 14 -19.34 22.63 -0.35
CA GLY A 14 -18.47 23.50 0.42
C GLY A 14 -18.99 24.93 0.53
N MET A 15 -18.41 25.64 1.50
CA MET A 15 -18.35 27.08 1.55
C MET A 15 -16.89 27.52 1.37
N PRO A 16 -16.63 28.78 0.96
CA PRO A 16 -15.27 29.30 0.91
C PRO A 16 -14.56 29.12 2.25
N GLY A 17 -13.38 28.50 2.23
CA GLY A 17 -12.60 28.20 3.43
C GLY A 17 -12.81 26.81 4.02
N ASP A 18 -13.76 26.03 3.50
CA ASP A 18 -13.89 24.62 3.86
C ASP A 18 -12.71 23.79 3.32
N ASP A 19 -12.33 22.77 4.06
CA ASP A 19 -11.20 21.90 3.75
C ASP A 19 -11.62 20.46 3.52
N LEU A 20 -10.80 19.72 2.77
CA LEU A 20 -10.99 18.30 2.53
C LEU A 20 -9.75 17.52 2.96
N ILE A 21 -9.98 16.38 3.61
CA ILE A 21 -8.97 15.36 3.88
C ILE A 21 -9.43 14.06 3.22
N LEU A 22 -8.62 13.53 2.32
CA LEU A 22 -8.84 12.25 1.68
C LEU A 22 -7.86 11.23 2.25
N GLU A 23 -8.38 10.11 2.75
CA GLU A 23 -7.61 8.95 3.16
C GLU A 23 -7.84 7.82 2.15
N VAL A 24 -6.76 7.25 1.62
CA VAL A 24 -6.79 6.04 0.80
C VAL A 24 -6.15 4.91 1.58
N ARG A 25 -6.94 3.89 1.91
CA ARG A 25 -6.53 2.75 2.71
C ARG A 25 -6.61 1.46 1.90
N GLY A 26 -5.52 0.70 1.86
CA GLY A 26 -5.48 -0.64 1.26
C GLY A 26 -5.98 -1.73 2.20
N PRO A 27 -6.03 -3.00 1.72
CA PRO A 27 -6.44 -4.13 2.54
C PRO A 27 -5.53 -4.29 3.75
N SER A 28 -6.11 -4.69 4.89
CA SER A 28 -5.35 -5.02 6.09
C SER A 28 -4.60 -6.33 5.90
N THR A 29 -3.33 -6.35 6.27
CA THR A 29 -2.46 -7.53 6.22
C THR A 29 -1.62 -7.62 7.49
N ASP A 30 -1.21 -8.84 7.82
CA ASP A 30 -0.19 -9.05 8.82
C ASP A 30 1.19 -8.80 8.21
N LEU A 31 2.09 -8.20 8.98
CA LEU A 31 3.45 -7.84 8.53
C LEU A 31 4.48 -8.22 9.58
N LEU A 32 5.61 -8.76 9.15
CA LEU A 32 6.75 -8.99 10.04
C LEU A 32 7.78 -7.89 9.90
N GLN A 33 8.07 -7.25 11.03
CA GLN A 33 9.13 -6.26 11.16
C GLN A 33 10.31 -6.89 11.91
N ARG A 34 11.48 -6.85 11.27
CA ARG A 34 12.74 -7.35 11.84
C ARG A 34 13.66 -6.19 12.14
N ARG A 35 14.16 -6.13 13.38
CA ARG A 35 15.20 -5.19 13.79
C ARG A 35 16.56 -5.86 13.63
N LYS A 36 17.42 -5.24 12.83
CA LYS A 36 18.81 -5.66 12.66
C LYS A 36 19.71 -4.77 13.51
N GLU A 37 20.71 -5.37 14.12
CA GLU A 37 21.76 -4.68 14.86
C GLU A 37 23.11 -5.22 14.40
N GLN A 38 24.12 -4.36 14.38
CA GLN A 38 25.48 -4.79 14.07
C GLN A 38 26.14 -5.30 15.35
N LYS A 39 26.48 -6.60 15.38
CA LYS A 39 27.22 -7.22 16.48
C LYS A 39 28.48 -7.85 15.93
N ALA A 40 29.63 -7.53 16.52
CA ALA A 40 30.94 -8.04 16.09
C ALA A 40 31.19 -7.89 14.57
N GLY A 41 30.80 -6.76 13.99
CA GLY A 41 31.00 -6.45 12.56
C GLY A 41 29.95 -7.03 11.60
N ILE A 42 29.08 -7.93 12.04
CA ILE A 42 28.02 -8.55 11.21
C ILE A 42 26.63 -8.04 11.58
N TRP A 43 25.73 -7.98 10.60
CA TRP A 43 24.33 -7.63 10.81
C TRP A 43 23.53 -8.86 11.24
N VAL A 44 22.95 -8.81 12.44
CA VAL A 44 22.15 -9.91 12.98
C VAL A 44 20.74 -9.42 13.27
N ASN A 45 19.73 -10.26 13.00
CA ASN A 45 18.36 -10.00 13.42
C ASN A 45 18.30 -10.17 14.94
N VAL A 46 18.01 -9.10 15.66
CA VAL A 46 17.96 -9.12 17.14
C VAL A 46 16.54 -9.21 17.67
N GLU A 47 15.55 -8.82 16.88
CA GLU A 47 14.16 -8.82 17.29
C GLU A 47 13.24 -8.96 16.07
N THR A 48 12.19 -9.75 16.20
CA THR A 48 11.15 -9.91 15.18
C THR A 48 9.78 -9.69 15.82
N VAL A 49 9.01 -8.79 15.23
CA VAL A 49 7.67 -8.41 15.66
C VAL A 49 6.69 -8.68 14.53
N LYS A 50 5.57 -9.33 14.84
CA LYS A 50 4.44 -9.47 13.93
C LYS A 50 3.41 -8.39 14.23
N TRP A 51 3.17 -7.53 13.25
CA TRP A 51 2.09 -6.56 13.27
C TRP A 51 0.83 -7.16 12.65
N MET A 52 -0.31 -6.87 13.25
CA MET A 52 -1.60 -7.44 12.86
C MET A 52 -2.51 -6.38 12.25
N ALA A 53 -3.25 -6.78 11.21
CA ALA A 53 -4.26 -5.96 10.53
C ALA A 53 -3.74 -4.59 10.05
N VAL A 54 -2.47 -4.50 9.68
CA VAL A 54 -1.83 -3.27 9.20
C VAL A 54 -2.37 -2.91 7.82
N PRO A 55 -2.83 -1.67 7.57
CA PRO A 55 -3.16 -1.24 6.22
C PRO A 55 -1.95 -1.38 5.30
N SER A 56 -2.07 -2.21 4.27
CA SER A 56 -0.99 -2.41 3.29
C SER A 56 -0.64 -1.15 2.49
N PHE A 57 -1.56 -0.19 2.44
CA PHE A 57 -1.38 1.13 1.86
C PHE A 57 -2.16 2.16 2.68
N TYR A 58 -1.60 3.35 2.89
CA TYR A 58 -2.23 4.42 3.67
C TYR A 58 -1.71 5.78 3.22
N HIS A 59 -2.44 6.45 2.32
CA HIS A 59 -2.08 7.81 1.90
C HIS A 59 -3.14 8.81 2.35
N LEU A 60 -2.67 9.94 2.90
CA LEU A 60 -3.49 11.10 3.19
C LEU A 60 -3.22 12.20 2.18
N PHE A 61 -4.27 12.84 1.70
CA PHE A 61 -4.21 14.02 0.84
C PHE A 61 -5.08 15.10 1.47
N SER A 62 -4.62 16.35 1.47
CA SER A 62 -5.40 17.45 2.04
C SER A 62 -5.32 18.72 1.23
N THR A 63 -6.32 19.59 1.39
CA THR A 63 -6.37 20.93 0.77
C THR A 63 -5.30 21.85 1.34
N ARG A 64 -5.00 21.73 2.63
CA ARG A 64 -3.98 22.47 3.39
C ARG A 64 -3.22 21.55 4.35
N PRO A 65 -2.11 21.97 4.99
CA PRO A 65 -1.47 21.17 6.02
C PRO A 65 -2.46 20.76 7.12
N LEU A 66 -2.42 19.49 7.56
CA LEU A 66 -3.41 18.94 8.50
C LEU A 66 -3.57 19.77 9.77
N THR A 67 -2.46 20.31 10.28
CA THR A 67 -2.41 21.17 11.47
C THR A 67 -3.10 22.52 11.30
N GLU A 68 -3.30 22.97 10.05
CA GLU A 68 -4.05 24.19 9.73
C GLU A 68 -5.53 23.92 9.43
N ILE A 69 -5.87 22.67 9.10
CA ILE A 69 -7.26 22.24 8.87
C ILE A 69 -7.95 22.04 10.21
N ALA A 70 -7.35 21.27 11.12
CA ALA A 70 -7.95 20.93 12.40
C ALA A 70 -6.89 20.67 13.49
N GLY A 71 -7.28 20.85 14.76
CA GLY A 71 -6.41 20.54 15.89
C GLY A 71 -6.17 19.03 16.05
N SER A 72 -5.09 18.65 16.73
CA SER A 72 -4.70 17.24 16.95
C SER A 72 -5.82 16.38 17.55
N LYS A 73 -6.62 16.96 18.47
CA LYS A 73 -7.79 16.29 19.04
C LYS A 73 -8.85 15.97 17.98
N ALA A 74 -9.23 16.95 17.17
CA ALA A 74 -10.24 16.76 16.12
C ALA A 74 -9.77 15.77 15.04
N LEU A 75 -8.48 15.81 14.68
CA LEU A 75 -7.88 14.81 13.78
C LEU A 75 -7.87 13.41 14.40
N GLY A 76 -7.54 13.29 15.69
CA GLY A 76 -7.58 12.04 16.44
C GLY A 76 -9.00 11.46 16.55
N ASP A 77 -9.99 12.30 16.84
CA ASP A 77 -11.41 11.94 16.90
C ASP A 77 -11.90 11.45 15.52
N ALA A 78 -11.44 12.10 14.44
CA ALA A 78 -11.70 11.70 13.05
C ALA A 78 -10.82 10.52 12.55
N ARG A 79 -9.95 9.97 13.42
CA ARG A 79 -9.00 8.88 13.12
C ARG A 79 -8.15 9.16 11.88
N ILE A 80 -7.61 10.37 11.78
CA ILE A 80 -6.72 10.82 10.73
C ILE A 80 -5.28 10.78 11.24
N GLY A 81 -4.48 9.92 10.62
CA GLY A 81 -3.06 9.80 10.90
C GLY A 81 -2.65 8.35 11.13
N ALA A 82 -1.39 8.03 10.81
CA ALA A 82 -0.87 6.67 10.97
C ALA A 82 -0.84 6.22 12.45
N ASP A 83 -0.73 7.17 13.37
CA ASP A 83 -0.81 6.99 14.83
C ASP A 83 -2.21 6.56 15.31
N THR A 84 -3.27 6.94 14.58
CA THR A 84 -4.66 6.58 14.92
C THR A 84 -5.08 5.18 14.44
N LEU A 85 -4.20 4.46 13.74
CA LEU A 85 -4.50 3.14 13.15
C LEU A 85 -4.71 2.02 14.18
N GLY A 86 -4.38 2.25 15.46
CA GLY A 86 -4.59 1.27 16.52
C GLY A 86 -3.79 -0.02 16.30
N LEU A 87 -2.56 0.12 15.79
CA LEU A 87 -1.70 -1.00 15.37
C LEU A 87 -1.38 -1.91 16.55
N ARG A 88 -1.65 -3.20 16.35
CA ARG A 88 -1.36 -4.25 17.33
C ARG A 88 -0.19 -5.10 16.86
N MET A 89 0.57 -5.58 17.82
CA MET A 89 1.72 -6.43 17.57
C MET A 89 1.81 -7.56 18.56
N ALA A 90 2.43 -8.66 18.13
CA ALA A 90 2.86 -9.74 18.99
C ALA A 90 4.34 -10.06 18.68
N GLN A 91 5.06 -10.53 19.69
CA GLN A 91 6.44 -10.94 19.49
C GLN A 91 6.46 -12.25 18.70
N ALA A 92 7.27 -12.35 17.64
CA ALA A 92 7.36 -13.60 16.90
C ALA A 92 8.09 -14.67 17.72
N ALA A 93 7.64 -15.93 17.62
CA ALA A 93 8.29 -17.05 18.29
C ALA A 93 9.54 -17.47 17.49
N GLY A 94 10.71 -17.17 18.03
CA GLY A 94 11.99 -17.58 17.45
C GLY A 94 12.59 -16.62 16.43
N GLY A 95 13.93 -16.59 16.39
CA GLY A 95 14.67 -15.97 15.30
C GLY A 95 15.88 -15.12 15.70
N THR A 96 16.67 -15.54 16.71
CA THR A 96 18.02 -15.00 16.89
C THR A 96 18.93 -15.33 15.71
N ASN A 97 18.66 -16.39 14.93
CA ASN A 97 19.49 -16.80 13.80
C ASN A 97 18.68 -17.53 12.71
N GLY A 98 17.98 -16.80 11.83
CA GLY A 98 17.68 -17.16 10.42
C GLY A 98 17.09 -18.54 10.04
N GLN A 99 16.83 -19.46 10.97
CA GLN A 99 16.35 -20.81 10.70
C GLN A 99 14.88 -20.90 11.05
N GLY A 100 14.05 -20.94 10.00
CA GLY A 100 12.76 -21.62 9.97
C GLY A 100 11.83 -21.42 11.19
N ALA A 101 11.69 -20.18 11.68
CA ALA A 101 10.52 -19.87 12.47
C ALA A 101 9.33 -19.87 11.52
N ASP A 102 8.34 -20.72 11.76
CA ASP A 102 7.04 -20.60 11.10
C ASP A 102 6.58 -19.14 11.27
N ASP A 103 6.44 -18.43 10.14
CA ASP A 103 6.23 -16.98 10.03
C ASP A 103 4.95 -16.50 10.78
N ASP A 104 4.14 -17.46 11.22
CA ASP A 104 2.87 -17.29 11.91
C ASP A 104 2.93 -17.52 13.43
N SER A 105 4.03 -18.06 13.94
CA SER A 105 4.19 -18.34 15.37
C SER A 105 4.46 -17.04 16.15
N VAL A 106 3.58 -16.71 17.09
CA VAL A 106 3.69 -15.54 17.97
C VAL A 106 3.66 -15.95 19.42
N ILE A 107 4.46 -15.28 20.24
CA ILE A 107 4.52 -15.46 21.69
C ILE A 107 3.62 -14.42 22.33
N GLY A 108 2.61 -14.90 23.08
CA GLY A 108 1.72 -14.07 23.88
C GLY A 108 0.55 -13.47 23.10
N ALA A 109 -0.32 -12.78 23.83
CA ALA A 109 -1.47 -12.09 23.25
C ALA A 109 -1.00 -10.83 22.48
N PRO A 110 -1.68 -10.45 21.38
CA PRO A 110 -1.37 -9.21 20.68
C PRO A 110 -1.57 -8.02 21.62
N VAL A 111 -0.58 -7.14 21.69
CA VAL A 111 -0.61 -5.90 22.48
C VAL A 111 -0.60 -4.67 21.57
N ALA A 112 -0.97 -3.51 22.10
CA ALA A 112 -0.79 -2.26 21.37
C ALA A 112 0.71 -2.00 21.18
N GLY A 113 1.12 -1.63 19.96
CA GLY A 113 2.50 -1.23 19.73
C GLY A 113 2.85 0.05 20.48
N THR A 114 4.05 0.12 21.05
CA THR A 114 4.54 1.37 21.66
C THR A 114 4.75 2.45 20.60
N ALA A 115 4.77 3.72 20.99
CA ALA A 115 4.98 4.84 20.07
C ALA A 115 6.27 4.69 19.23
N ALA A 116 7.37 4.24 19.84
CA ALA A 116 8.63 4.03 19.12
C ALA A 116 8.54 2.89 18.09
N GLN A 117 7.80 1.83 18.40
CA GLN A 117 7.60 0.68 17.51
C GLN A 117 6.70 1.04 16.33
N THR A 118 5.57 1.71 16.58
CA THR A 118 4.65 2.17 15.54
C THR A 118 5.32 3.18 14.62
N GLU A 119 6.12 4.10 15.17
CA GLU A 119 6.91 5.04 14.37
C GLU A 119 7.96 4.31 13.51
N GLY A 120 8.62 3.27 14.05
CA GLY A 120 9.54 2.43 13.28
C GLY A 120 8.87 1.74 12.10
N LEU A 121 7.67 1.18 12.29
CA LEU A 121 6.88 0.60 11.21
C LEU A 121 6.46 1.67 10.20
N ALA A 122 5.94 2.81 10.67
CA ALA A 122 5.51 3.91 9.82
C ALA A 122 6.65 4.42 8.93
N ARG A 123 7.86 4.61 9.50
CA ARG A 123 9.06 5.00 8.74
C ARG A 123 9.41 3.99 7.64
N ASN A 124 9.30 2.69 7.92
CA ASN A 124 9.55 1.64 6.93
C ASN A 124 8.50 1.68 5.80
N MET A 125 7.22 1.79 6.15
CA MET A 125 6.12 1.85 5.19
C MET A 125 6.20 3.11 4.31
N THR A 126 6.57 4.26 4.89
CA THR A 126 6.80 5.51 4.15
C THR A 126 7.99 5.40 3.20
N ARG A 127 9.10 4.77 3.64
CA ARG A 127 10.26 4.51 2.76
C ARG A 127 9.90 3.64 1.55
N MET A 128 8.98 2.69 1.74
CA MET A 128 8.45 1.85 0.67
C MET A 128 7.42 2.55 -0.21
N GLY A 129 7.06 3.81 0.08
CA GLY A 129 6.03 4.58 -0.63
C GLY A 129 4.60 4.13 -0.34
N LEU A 130 4.40 3.18 0.57
CA LEU A 130 3.08 2.62 0.88
C LEU A 130 2.28 3.54 1.78
N TRP A 131 2.97 4.24 2.69
CA TRP A 131 2.36 5.22 3.59
C TRP A 131 2.85 6.64 3.29
N GLY A 132 1.99 7.64 3.47
CA GLY A 132 2.40 9.03 3.26
C GLY A 132 1.29 10.05 3.47
N THR A 133 1.69 11.30 3.66
CA THR A 133 0.79 12.44 3.76
C THR A 133 1.21 13.49 2.75
N LYS A 134 0.28 13.94 1.90
CA LYS A 134 0.49 14.98 0.90
C LYS A 134 -0.43 16.17 1.19
N SER A 135 0.13 17.20 1.79
CA SER A 135 -0.53 18.48 1.99
C SER A 135 -0.63 19.26 0.67
N ASN A 136 -1.65 20.11 0.53
CA ASN A 136 -1.89 20.92 -0.67
C ASN A 136 -2.01 20.09 -1.96
N ALA A 137 -2.45 18.84 -1.83
CA ALA A 137 -2.57 17.91 -2.95
C ALA A 137 -4.01 17.78 -3.47
N VAL A 138 -4.97 18.36 -2.74
CA VAL A 138 -6.38 18.37 -3.12
C VAL A 138 -6.70 19.75 -3.70
N ALA A 139 -6.98 19.80 -4.99
CA ALA A 139 -7.43 21.01 -5.65
C ALA A 139 -8.96 21.05 -5.63
N THR A 140 -9.52 22.17 -5.18
CA THR A 140 -10.96 22.42 -5.20
C THR A 140 -11.33 23.40 -6.31
N GLN A 141 -12.54 23.31 -6.84
CA GLN A 141 -13.08 24.23 -7.84
C GLN A 141 -14.48 24.67 -7.42
N GLN A 142 -14.66 25.99 -7.29
CA GLN A 142 -15.93 26.64 -6.92
C GLN A 142 -16.56 26.07 -5.63
N ASP A 143 -15.74 25.59 -4.70
CA ASP A 143 -16.19 24.96 -3.44
C ASP A 143 -17.20 23.81 -3.62
N MET A 144 -17.22 23.19 -4.81
CA MET A 144 -18.19 22.16 -5.17
C MET A 144 -17.55 20.90 -5.73
N LEU A 145 -16.36 21.02 -6.32
CA LEU A 145 -15.63 19.89 -6.91
C LEU A 145 -14.25 19.82 -6.29
N PHE A 146 -13.74 18.60 -6.15
CA PHE A 146 -12.35 18.36 -5.79
C PHE A 146 -11.70 17.37 -6.74
N ARG A 147 -10.37 17.45 -6.85
CA ARG A 147 -9.54 16.45 -7.50
C ARG A 147 -8.21 16.27 -6.77
N THR A 148 -7.66 15.05 -6.81
CA THR A 148 -6.31 14.73 -6.34
C THR A 148 -5.71 13.59 -7.15
N ALA A 149 -4.38 13.59 -7.30
CA ALA A 149 -3.64 12.54 -7.99
C ALA A 149 -3.10 11.50 -6.98
N LEU A 150 -3.64 10.29 -7.04
CA LEU A 150 -3.19 9.15 -6.28
C LEU A 150 -2.14 8.38 -7.08
N SER A 151 -0.90 8.37 -6.58
CA SER A 151 0.15 7.52 -7.14
C SER A 151 0.18 6.19 -6.40
N LEU A 152 -0.01 5.09 -7.14
CA LEU A 152 0.12 3.72 -6.65
C LEU A 152 1.48 3.15 -7.10
N PRO A 153 2.43 2.98 -6.17
CA PRO A 153 3.70 2.31 -6.45
C PRO A 153 3.52 0.88 -6.98
N SER A 154 4.58 0.33 -7.58
CA SER A 154 4.54 -1.02 -8.16
C SER A 154 4.50 -2.16 -7.15
N ASN A 155 4.74 -1.90 -5.87
CA ASN A 155 4.72 -2.85 -4.75
C ASN A 155 3.38 -2.84 -3.99
N VAL A 156 2.37 -2.12 -4.48
CA VAL A 156 1.03 -2.08 -3.89
C VAL A 156 0.33 -3.43 -4.09
N PRO A 157 -0.20 -4.07 -3.03
CA PRO A 157 -0.87 -5.35 -3.16
C PRO A 157 -2.26 -5.20 -3.80
N PRO A 158 -2.70 -6.18 -4.61
CA PRO A 158 -4.07 -6.20 -5.10
C PRO A 158 -5.06 -6.43 -3.96
N GLY A 159 -6.27 -5.90 -4.08
CA GLY A 159 -7.33 -6.07 -3.09
C GLY A 159 -8.30 -4.90 -3.03
N ALA A 160 -9.13 -4.89 -1.98
CA ALA A 160 -10.10 -3.83 -1.72
C ALA A 160 -9.42 -2.64 -1.02
N TYR A 161 -9.57 -1.47 -1.61
CA TYR A 161 -9.13 -0.19 -1.09
C TYR A 161 -10.36 0.64 -0.73
N VAL A 162 -10.25 1.43 0.32
CA VAL A 162 -11.31 2.34 0.77
C VAL A 162 -10.77 3.76 0.66
N ILE A 163 -11.50 4.61 -0.04
CA ILE A 163 -11.26 6.04 -0.12
C ILE A 163 -12.25 6.71 0.82
N ARG A 164 -11.76 7.33 1.89
CA ARG A 164 -12.56 8.11 2.84
C ARG A 164 -12.31 9.60 2.58
N VAL A 165 -13.35 10.36 2.29
CA VAL A 165 -13.29 11.81 2.11
C VAL A 165 -13.98 12.47 3.29
N LEU A 166 -13.23 13.26 4.05
CA LEU A 166 -13.72 14.03 5.18
C LEU A 166 -13.76 15.51 4.80
N HIS A 167 -14.88 16.14 5.10
CA HIS A 167 -15.12 17.55 4.88
C HIS A 167 -15.05 18.28 6.21
N PHE A 168 -14.16 19.25 6.30
CA PHE A 168 -13.90 20.06 7.47
C PHE A 168 -14.40 21.48 7.27
N ARG A 169 -14.96 22.05 8.34
CA ARG A 169 -15.31 23.46 8.46
C ARG A 169 -14.88 23.94 9.84
N ASP A 170 -14.11 25.01 9.90
CA ASP A 170 -13.63 25.62 11.16
C ASP A 170 -12.98 24.61 12.12
N GLY A 171 -12.21 23.66 11.60
CA GLY A 171 -11.54 22.64 12.41
C GLY A 171 -12.38 21.44 12.81
N VAL A 172 -13.63 21.35 12.37
CA VAL A 172 -14.56 20.25 12.72
C VAL A 172 -14.95 19.46 11.47
N ALA A 173 -14.92 18.13 11.55
CA ALA A 173 -15.42 17.26 10.50
C ALA A 173 -16.96 17.32 10.45
N ILE A 174 -17.51 17.86 9.36
CA ILE A 174 -18.96 18.04 9.17
C ILE A 174 -19.58 16.98 8.26
N ASN A 175 -18.77 16.30 7.44
CA ASN A 175 -19.25 15.22 6.58
C ASN A 175 -18.13 14.20 6.32
N GLU A 176 -18.53 12.95 6.10
CA GLU A 176 -17.66 11.84 5.74
C GLU A 176 -18.34 11.02 4.64
N SER A 177 -17.59 10.71 3.59
CA SER A 177 -18.03 9.77 2.55
C SER A 177 -16.98 8.68 2.33
N LYS A 178 -17.43 7.47 1.99
CA LYS A 178 -16.55 6.33 1.69
C LYS A 178 -16.88 5.78 0.32
N THR A 179 -15.84 5.46 -0.43
CA THR A 179 -15.93 4.81 -1.74
C THR A 179 -14.96 3.65 -1.79
N ASP A 180 -15.45 2.48 -2.20
CA ASP A 180 -14.62 1.30 -2.39
C ASP A 180 -13.97 1.30 -3.78
N MET A 181 -12.70 0.90 -3.84
CA MET A 181 -11.92 0.77 -5.05
C MET A 181 -11.22 -0.59 -5.06
N ASN A 182 -11.40 -1.38 -6.12
CA ASN A 182 -10.76 -2.68 -6.22
C ASN A 182 -9.51 -2.62 -7.10
N VAL A 183 -8.34 -2.80 -6.51
CA VAL A 183 -7.05 -2.79 -7.22
C VAL A 183 -6.71 -4.20 -7.66
N ARG A 184 -6.49 -4.39 -8.96
CA ARG A 184 -6.09 -5.66 -9.56
C ARG A 184 -4.86 -5.46 -10.43
N LYS A 185 -4.03 -6.50 -10.56
CA LYS A 185 -2.93 -6.49 -11.53
C LYS A 185 -3.52 -6.41 -12.94
N ALA A 186 -3.25 -5.32 -13.65
CA ALA A 186 -3.64 -5.13 -15.04
C ALA A 186 -2.40 -5.08 -15.96
N GLY A 187 -2.53 -5.52 -17.22
CA GLY A 187 -1.49 -5.41 -18.25
C GLY A 187 -1.20 -6.70 -19.03
N LEU A 188 -0.23 -6.65 -19.94
CA LEU A 188 0.17 -7.75 -20.84
C LEU A 188 0.50 -9.04 -20.09
N SER A 189 1.11 -8.97 -18.90
CA SER A 189 1.40 -10.17 -18.08
C SER A 189 0.13 -10.88 -17.62
N ALA A 190 -0.95 -10.15 -17.31
CA ALA A 190 -2.23 -10.76 -16.97
C ALA A 190 -2.92 -11.34 -18.22
N LEU A 191 -2.75 -10.71 -19.38
CA LEU A 191 -3.21 -11.24 -20.67
C LEU A 191 -2.53 -12.56 -21.02
N ILE A 192 -1.19 -12.62 -20.92
CA ILE A 192 -0.40 -13.85 -21.16
C ILE A 192 -0.81 -14.94 -20.16
N TYR A 193 -0.91 -14.59 -18.87
CA TYR A 193 -1.30 -15.55 -17.84
C TYR A 193 -2.69 -16.16 -18.08
N ARG A 194 -3.68 -15.31 -18.41
CA ARG A 194 -5.04 -15.76 -18.75
C ARG A 194 -5.08 -16.53 -20.06
N PHE A 195 -4.37 -16.09 -21.09
CA PHE A 195 -4.28 -16.82 -22.36
C PHE A 195 -3.67 -18.22 -22.16
N ALA A 196 -2.63 -18.33 -21.33
CA ALA A 196 -2.00 -19.61 -21.02
C ALA A 196 -2.89 -20.54 -20.17
N HIS A 197 -3.79 -20.01 -19.32
CA HIS A 197 -4.68 -20.84 -18.49
C HIS A 197 -6.02 -21.14 -19.17
N ASP A 198 -6.66 -20.12 -19.77
CA ASP A 198 -7.97 -20.25 -20.42
C ASP A 198 -7.87 -20.94 -21.80
N TYR A 199 -6.72 -20.83 -22.48
CA TYR A 199 -6.41 -21.49 -23.77
C TYR A 199 -5.16 -22.37 -23.68
N SER A 200 -5.02 -23.13 -22.60
CA SER A 200 -3.85 -23.96 -22.30
C SER A 200 -3.43 -24.91 -23.43
N LEU A 201 -4.41 -25.48 -24.15
CA LEU A 201 -4.16 -26.38 -25.28
C LEU A 201 -3.49 -25.66 -26.47
N PHE A 202 -3.96 -24.46 -26.82
CA PHE A 202 -3.40 -23.66 -27.92
C PHE A 202 -2.04 -23.08 -27.55
N TYR A 203 -1.85 -22.69 -26.29
CA TYR A 203 -0.55 -22.25 -25.78
C TYR A 203 0.50 -23.36 -25.89
N GLY A 204 0.15 -24.59 -25.53
CA GLY A 204 1.03 -25.76 -25.69
C GLY A 204 1.41 -26.00 -27.15
N LEU A 205 0.44 -25.97 -28.07
CA LEU A 205 0.70 -26.14 -29.51
C LEU A 205 1.60 -25.02 -30.06
N PHE A 206 1.36 -23.78 -29.65
CA PHE A 206 2.19 -22.64 -30.02
C PHE A 206 3.63 -22.80 -29.51
N ALA A 207 3.82 -23.24 -28.27
CA ALA A 207 5.15 -23.45 -27.70
C ALA A 207 5.93 -24.53 -28.46
N ILE A 208 5.28 -25.64 -28.86
CA ILE A 208 5.89 -26.68 -29.68
C ILE A 208 6.28 -26.12 -31.05
N ALA A 209 5.36 -25.42 -31.73
CA ALA A 209 5.64 -24.81 -33.02
C ALA A 209 6.79 -23.80 -32.95
N PHE A 210 6.82 -22.98 -31.90
CA PHE A 210 7.87 -22.00 -31.65
C PHE A 210 9.23 -22.67 -31.38
N ALA A 211 9.26 -23.76 -30.61
CA ALA A 211 10.47 -24.53 -30.34
C ALA A 211 11.04 -25.17 -31.62
N VAL A 212 10.17 -25.77 -32.44
CA VAL A 212 10.56 -26.35 -33.74
C VAL A 212 11.09 -25.27 -34.68
N ALA A 213 10.39 -24.14 -34.79
CA ALA A 213 10.82 -23.01 -35.63
C ALA A 213 12.15 -22.41 -35.15
N SER A 214 12.33 -22.26 -33.84
CA SER A 214 13.57 -21.73 -33.25
C SER A 214 14.75 -22.69 -33.44
N GLY A 215 14.53 -24.00 -33.25
CA GLY A 215 15.53 -25.03 -33.50
C GLY A 215 15.94 -25.09 -34.98
N TRP A 216 14.97 -24.97 -35.89
CA TRP A 216 15.24 -24.88 -37.32
C TRP A 216 16.00 -23.60 -37.68
N LEU A 217 15.61 -22.44 -37.16
CA LEU A 217 16.31 -21.16 -37.38
C LEU A 217 17.75 -21.20 -36.87
N ALA A 218 17.98 -21.74 -35.66
CA ALA A 218 19.33 -21.92 -35.13
C ALA A 218 20.15 -22.88 -36.01
N ALA A 219 19.58 -24.01 -36.41
CA ALA A 219 20.24 -24.96 -37.30
C ALA A 219 20.59 -24.34 -38.66
N VAL A 220 19.75 -23.47 -39.21
CA VAL A 220 20.03 -22.74 -40.46
C VAL A 220 21.10 -21.66 -40.28
N ALA A 221 21.06 -20.91 -39.18
CA ALA A 221 22.04 -19.87 -38.89
C ALA A 221 23.45 -20.43 -38.64
N PHE A 222 23.56 -21.56 -37.93
CA PHE A 222 24.82 -22.24 -37.66
C PHE A 222 25.27 -23.18 -38.79
N ARG A 223 24.48 -23.34 -39.87
CA ARG A 223 24.88 -24.12 -41.06
C ARG A 223 25.93 -23.43 -41.94
N ARG A 224 26.35 -22.21 -41.59
CA ARG A 224 27.35 -21.41 -42.32
C ARG A 224 28.39 -20.78 -41.38
N ALA A 225 28.86 -21.55 -40.40
CA ALA A 225 30.15 -21.35 -39.76
C ALA A 225 31.02 -22.58 -40.02
#